data_AF-A0A257ZPX2-F1
#
_entry.id   AF-A0A257ZPX2-F1
#
_cell.length_a   1.000
_cell.length_b   1.000
_cell.length_c   1.000
_cell.angle_alpha   90.00
_cell.angle_beta   90.00
_cell.angle_gamma   90.00
#
_symmetry.space_group_name_H-M   'P 1'
#
loop_
_entity.id
_entity.type
_entity.pdbx_description
1 polymer ?
#
loop_
_entity_poly.entity_id
_entity_poly.type
_entity_poly.pdbx_seq_one_letter_code
_entity_poly.pdbx_strand_id
1 'polypeptide(L)'
;MAVRMRIQPIEKTLRLITDGALSPKAQSAAVAAFARTKLREAQAQNRRVLKREPAYRQFVDNVEGRPLEQVRPDGRIVFTFEIGADLVGFILAELQRVSPVDSGDYKKSHLVFADGRQVEP
;
A
#
# COMPACT_ATOMS: atom_id res chain seq x y z
N MET A 1 -14.07 -43.42 -48.12
CA MET A 1 -13.29 -43.54 -46.87
C MET A 1 -13.82 -42.53 -45.87
N ALA A 2 -14.33 -42.96 -44.71
CA ALA A 2 -14.80 -42.06 -43.67
C ALA A 2 -13.66 -41.78 -42.68
N VAL A 3 -13.22 -40.52 -42.59
CA VAL A 3 -12.19 -40.08 -41.64
C VAL A 3 -12.82 -40.01 -40.25
N ARG A 4 -12.48 -40.95 -39.36
CA ARG A 4 -12.84 -40.89 -37.94
C ARG A 4 -11.90 -39.93 -37.22
N MET A 5 -12.33 -38.69 -36.96
CA MET A 5 -11.63 -37.82 -36.03
C MET A 5 -12.08 -38.12 -34.59
N ARG A 6 -11.12 -38.47 -33.73
CA ARG A 6 -11.32 -38.51 -32.27
C ARG A 6 -11.18 -37.08 -31.75
N ILE A 7 -12.30 -36.41 -31.49
CA ILE A 7 -12.30 -35.13 -30.77
C ILE A 7 -11.91 -35.45 -29.33
N GLN A 8 -10.71 -35.01 -28.89
CA GLN A 8 -10.35 -35.13 -27.48
C GLN A 8 -11.28 -34.26 -26.63
N PRO A 9 -11.66 -34.68 -25.41
CA PRO A 9 -12.58 -33.92 -24.59
C PRO A 9 -11.91 -32.62 -24.15
N ILE A 10 -12.31 -31.50 -24.74
CA ILE A 10 -11.86 -30.14 -24.38
C ILE A 10 -12.03 -29.90 -22.88
N GLU A 11 -13.05 -30.50 -22.26
CA GLU A 11 -13.33 -30.45 -20.82
C GLU A 11 -12.15 -30.87 -19.94
N LYS A 12 -11.37 -31.88 -20.36
CA LYS A 12 -10.25 -32.39 -19.56
C LYS A 12 -9.08 -31.39 -19.55
N THR A 13 -8.84 -30.76 -20.68
CA THR A 13 -7.84 -29.69 -20.85
C THR A 13 -8.28 -28.41 -20.13
N LEU A 14 -9.56 -28.07 -20.21
CA LEU A 14 -10.11 -26.89 -19.54
C LEU A 14 -10.00 -27.02 -18.01
N ARG A 15 -10.36 -28.19 -17.45
CA ARG A 15 -10.21 -28.47 -16.01
C ARG A 15 -8.76 -28.40 -15.55
N LEU A 16 -7.80 -28.95 -16.30
CA LEU A 16 -6.38 -28.87 -15.96
C LEU A 16 -5.85 -27.42 -15.92
N ILE A 17 -6.32 -26.57 -16.83
CA ILE A 17 -5.93 -25.15 -16.89
C ILE A 17 -6.58 -24.37 -15.74
N THR A 18 -7.87 -24.57 -15.48
CA THR A 18 -8.57 -23.92 -14.37
C THR A 18 -8.04 -24.39 -13.00
N ASP A 19 -7.78 -25.69 -12.84
CA ASP A 19 -7.33 -26.24 -11.56
C ASP A 19 -5.87 -25.87 -11.24
N GLY A 20 -5.03 -25.65 -12.26
CA GLY A 20 -3.67 -25.18 -12.08
C GLY A 20 -3.56 -23.66 -11.93
N ALA A 21 -4.01 -22.93 -12.96
CA ALA A 21 -3.82 -21.48 -13.07
C ALA A 21 -4.82 -20.66 -12.25
N LEU A 22 -6.01 -21.21 -11.97
CA LEU A 22 -7.04 -20.57 -11.12
C LEU A 22 -7.22 -21.30 -9.79
N SER A 23 -6.26 -22.13 -9.36
CA SER A 23 -6.29 -22.66 -8.00
C SER A 23 -6.36 -21.52 -6.96
N PRO A 24 -7.01 -21.71 -5.81
CA PRO A 24 -7.00 -20.73 -4.72
C PRO A 24 -5.60 -20.24 -4.38
N LYS A 25 -4.61 -21.14 -4.38
CA LYS A 25 -3.21 -20.81 -4.12
C LYS A 25 -2.59 -19.92 -5.21
N ALA A 26 -2.86 -20.21 -6.48
CA ALA A 26 -2.39 -19.37 -7.59
C ALA A 26 -3.04 -17.99 -7.56
N GLN A 27 -4.32 -17.90 -7.21
CA GLN A 27 -5.04 -16.63 -7.04
C GLN A 27 -4.42 -15.80 -5.90
N SER A 28 -4.24 -16.38 -4.71
CA SER A 28 -3.59 -15.71 -3.57
C SER A 28 -2.18 -15.21 -3.93
N ALA A 29 -1.39 -16.02 -4.64
CA ALA A 29 -0.06 -15.63 -5.09
C ALA A 29 -0.08 -14.47 -6.09
N ALA A 30 -1.03 -14.47 -7.03
CA ALA A 30 -1.21 -13.38 -7.99
C ALA A 30 -1.62 -12.07 -7.30
N VAL A 31 -2.56 -12.13 -6.35
CA VAL A 31 -2.96 -10.98 -5.53
C VAL A 31 -1.77 -10.43 -4.73
N ALA A 32 -1.00 -11.30 -4.09
CA ALA A 32 0.20 -10.91 -3.35
C ALA A 32 1.25 -10.24 -4.24
N ALA A 33 1.50 -10.79 -5.44
CA ALA A 33 2.44 -10.21 -6.41
C ALA A 33 1.97 -8.84 -6.89
N PHE A 34 0.69 -8.68 -7.19
CA PHE A 34 0.10 -7.41 -7.56
C PHE A 34 0.21 -6.37 -6.43
N ALA A 35 -0.11 -6.78 -5.19
CA ALA A 35 0.01 -5.92 -4.01
C ALA A 35 1.44 -5.42 -3.80
N ARG A 36 2.47 -6.26 -3.99
CA ARG A 36 3.88 -5.83 -3.94
C ARG A 36 4.21 -4.76 -4.97
N THR A 37 3.67 -4.89 -6.19
CA THR A 37 3.87 -3.88 -7.24
C THR A 37 3.22 -2.55 -6.85
N LYS A 38 1.98 -2.57 -6.33
CA LYS A 38 1.30 -1.37 -5.85
C LYS A 38 1.98 -0.72 -4.66
N LEU A 39 2.53 -1.50 -3.74
CA LEU A 39 3.34 -0.97 -2.64
C LEU A 39 4.56 -0.21 -3.17
N ARG A 40 5.32 -0.78 -4.12
CA ARG A 40 6.47 -0.11 -4.73
C ARG A 40 6.09 1.17 -5.48
N GLU A 41 4.97 1.17 -6.19
CA GLU A 41 4.44 2.38 -6.85
C GLU A 41 4.12 3.48 -5.82
N ALA A 42 3.43 3.13 -4.73
CA ALA A 42 3.09 4.07 -3.66
C ALA A 42 4.34 4.60 -2.94
N GLN A 43 5.30 3.75 -2.62
CA GLN A 43 6.60 4.15 -2.05
C GLN A 43 7.35 5.11 -2.97
N ALA A 44 7.37 4.83 -4.29
CA ALA A 44 8.01 5.70 -5.26
C ALA A 44 7.30 7.07 -5.36
N GLN A 45 5.96 7.10 -5.31
CA GLN A 45 5.19 8.34 -5.26
C GLN A 45 5.49 9.14 -3.98
N ASN A 46 5.44 8.49 -2.82
CA ASN A 46 5.74 9.12 -1.53
C ASN A 46 7.16 9.67 -1.52
N ARG A 47 8.16 8.94 -2.02
CA ARG A 47 9.54 9.42 -2.14
C ARG A 47 9.67 10.65 -3.04
N ARG A 48 8.88 10.76 -4.12
CA ARG A 48 8.90 11.94 -5.00
C ARG A 48 8.38 13.19 -4.29
N VAL A 49 7.28 13.03 -3.54
CA VAL A 49 6.57 14.11 -2.83
C VAL A 49 7.27 14.49 -1.53
N LEU A 50 7.51 13.51 -0.65
CA LEU A 50 8.05 13.69 0.70
C LEU A 50 9.59 13.68 0.75
N LYS A 51 10.28 13.37 -0.36
CA LYS A 51 11.74 13.17 -0.43
C LYS A 51 12.29 12.05 0.46
N ARG A 52 11.42 11.23 1.04
CA ARG A 52 11.75 10.03 1.81
C ARG A 52 10.64 8.99 1.68
N GLU A 53 10.91 7.79 2.16
CA GLU A 53 9.95 6.69 2.16
C GLU A 53 9.31 6.57 3.55
N PRO A 54 8.01 6.87 3.72
CA PRO A 54 7.35 6.77 5.01
C PRO A 54 7.18 5.31 5.42
N ALA A 55 7.25 5.06 6.73
CA ALA A 55 6.95 3.75 7.29
C ALA A 55 5.49 3.37 6.96
N TYR A 56 5.24 2.07 6.81
CA TYR A 56 3.90 1.56 6.58
C TYR A 56 3.62 0.36 7.47
N ARG A 57 2.34 0.17 7.79
CA ARG A 57 1.80 -1.06 8.36
C ARG A 57 1.07 -1.84 7.27
N GLN A 58 1.19 -3.16 7.31
CA GLN A 58 0.51 -4.05 6.36
C GLN A 58 -0.56 -4.88 7.07
N PHE A 59 -1.70 -5.03 6.40
CA PHE A 59 -2.81 -5.83 6.87
C PHE A 59 -3.24 -6.79 5.76
N VAL A 60 -3.30 -8.08 6.07
CA VAL A 60 -3.80 -9.12 5.16
C VAL A 60 -5.04 -9.71 5.79
N ASP A 61 -6.19 -9.53 5.15
CA ASP A 61 -7.48 -9.94 5.69
C ASP A 61 -7.74 -9.43 7.12
N ASN A 62 -7.39 -8.16 7.35
CA ASN A 62 -7.48 -7.46 8.66
C ASN A 62 -6.50 -7.93 9.74
N VAL A 63 -5.59 -8.83 9.41
CA VAL A 63 -4.53 -9.26 10.32
C VAL A 63 -3.26 -8.49 10.00
N GLU A 64 -2.76 -7.76 10.99
CA GLU A 64 -1.53 -6.98 10.88
C GLU A 64 -0.30 -7.89 10.76
N GLY A 65 0.66 -7.51 9.93
CA GLY A 65 1.97 -8.18 9.81
C GLY A 65 1.94 -9.56 9.16
N ARG A 66 0.76 -10.07 8.79
CA ARG A 66 0.61 -11.36 8.10
C ARG A 66 1.30 -11.33 6.72
N PRO A 67 1.97 -12.41 6.28
CA PRO A 67 2.55 -12.49 4.94
C PRO A 67 1.49 -12.33 3.83
N LEU A 68 1.86 -11.66 2.74
CA LEU A 68 0.94 -11.32 1.64
C LEU A 68 0.35 -12.58 0.97
N GLU A 69 1.13 -13.66 0.91
CA GLU A 69 0.73 -14.96 0.33
C GLU A 69 -0.42 -15.63 1.08
N GLN A 70 -0.67 -15.25 2.33
CA GLN A 70 -1.75 -15.80 3.15
C GLN A 70 -3.08 -15.09 2.93
N VAL A 71 -3.15 -14.17 1.96
CA VAL A 71 -4.41 -13.55 1.55
C VAL A 71 -5.34 -14.64 1.02
N ARG A 72 -6.62 -14.57 1.39
CA ARG A 72 -7.64 -15.41 0.77
C ARG A 72 -7.82 -15.02 -0.70
N PRO A 73 -8.30 -15.93 -1.58
CA PRO A 73 -8.50 -15.61 -3.00
C PRO A 73 -9.40 -14.38 -3.24
N ASP A 74 -10.38 -14.17 -2.38
CA ASP A 74 -11.30 -13.02 -2.33
C ASP A 74 -10.95 -12.00 -1.23
N GLY A 75 -9.74 -12.12 -0.67
CA GLY A 75 -9.27 -11.33 0.46
C GLY A 75 -8.78 -9.94 0.08
N ARG A 76 -8.34 -9.19 1.09
CA ARG A 76 -7.80 -7.84 0.91
C ARG A 76 -6.43 -7.66 1.54
N ILE A 77 -5.58 -6.89 0.86
CA ILE A 77 -4.30 -6.43 1.37
C ILE A 77 -4.35 -4.91 1.46
N VAL A 78 -4.05 -4.37 2.63
CA VAL A 78 -4.03 -2.92 2.88
C VAL A 78 -2.66 -2.52 3.40
N PHE A 79 -2.10 -1.47 2.82
CA PHE A 79 -0.90 -0.81 3.32
C PHE A 79 -1.28 0.58 3.82
N THR A 80 -0.99 0.87 5.07
CA THR A 80 -1.27 2.16 5.70
C THR A 80 0.06 2.86 5.96
N PHE A 81 0.28 3.99 5.28
CA PHE A 81 1.48 4.81 5.48
C PHE A 81 1.29 5.77 6.65
N GLU A 82 2.29 5.86 7.51
CA GLU A 82 2.34 6.82 8.61
C GLU A 82 2.90 8.16 8.09
N ILE A 83 2.01 9.03 7.60
CA ILE A 83 2.37 10.34 6.99
C ILE A 83 1.96 11.52 7.89
N GLY A 84 1.14 11.27 8.93
CA GLY A 84 0.52 12.33 9.72
C GLY A 84 1.53 13.29 10.36
N ALA A 85 2.57 12.75 11.00
CA ALA A 85 3.62 13.56 11.61
C ALA A 85 4.37 14.40 10.56
N ASP A 86 4.69 13.80 9.42
CA ASP A 86 5.41 14.44 8.32
C ASP A 86 4.68 15.67 7.78
N LEU A 87 3.37 15.55 7.57
CA LEU A 87 2.54 16.62 7.06
C LEU A 87 2.46 17.77 8.06
N VAL A 88 2.31 17.46 9.36
CA VAL A 88 2.27 18.46 10.43
C VAL A 88 3.62 19.19 10.52
N GLY A 89 4.73 18.47 10.45
CA GLY A 89 6.08 19.06 10.40
C GLY A 89 6.29 19.95 9.17
N PHE A 90 5.81 19.54 7.99
CA PHE A 90 5.83 20.37 6.78
C PHE A 90 5.02 21.67 6.95
N ILE A 91 3.80 21.56 7.49
CA ILE A 91 2.94 22.72 7.75
C ILE A 91 3.64 23.68 8.73
N LEU A 92 4.22 23.17 9.82
CA LEU A 92 4.97 23.98 10.77
C LEU A 92 6.13 24.72 10.08
N ALA A 93 6.91 24.01 9.26
CA ALA A 93 8.03 24.60 8.54
C ALA A 93 7.57 25.70 7.57
N GLU A 94 6.48 25.49 6.83
CA GLU A 94 5.92 26.49 5.92
C GLU A 94 5.36 27.70 6.67
N LEU A 95 4.65 27.48 7.78
CA LEU A 95 4.17 28.56 8.66
C LEU A 95 5.34 29.41 9.16
N GLN A 96 6.42 28.78 9.63
CA GLN A 96 7.63 29.49 10.04
C GLN A 96 8.30 30.23 8.87
N ARG A 97 8.30 29.65 7.67
CA ARG A 97 8.90 30.25 6.46
C ARG A 97 8.20 31.53 6.03
N VAL A 98 6.87 31.55 6.04
CA VAL A 98 6.06 32.68 5.56
C VAL A 98 5.67 33.68 6.65
N SER A 99 5.99 33.38 7.91
CA SER A 99 5.63 34.25 9.03
C SER A 99 6.27 35.64 8.92
N PRO A 100 5.54 36.71 9.31
CA PRO A 100 6.08 38.06 9.36
C PRO A 100 7.26 38.13 10.34
N VAL A 101 8.24 38.96 9.99
CA VAL A 101 9.46 39.14 10.79
C VAL A 101 9.55 40.59 11.23
N ASP A 102 9.37 40.79 12.53
CA ASP A 102 9.73 42.02 13.26
C ASP A 102 10.88 41.69 14.23
N SER A 103 10.59 41.19 15.44
CA SER A 103 11.59 40.58 16.35
C SER A 103 11.91 39.12 16.03
N GLY A 104 11.03 38.44 15.30
CA GLY A 104 11.09 37.00 15.02
C GLY A 104 10.41 36.12 16.07
N ASP A 105 9.83 36.68 17.13
CA ASP A 105 9.18 35.92 18.19
C ASP A 105 7.91 35.19 17.70
N TYR A 106 7.11 35.86 16.86
CA TYR A 106 5.92 35.25 16.26
C TYR A 106 6.24 34.03 15.40
N LYS A 107 7.36 34.08 14.65
CA LYS A 107 7.83 32.93 13.87
C LYS A 107 8.17 31.72 14.75
N LYS A 108 8.63 31.95 15.99
CA LYS A 108 8.99 30.91 16.95
C LYS A 108 7.81 30.45 17.82
N SER A 109 6.69 31.17 17.82
CA SER A 109 5.54 30.86 18.68
C SER A 109 4.59 29.80 18.11
N HIS A 110 4.91 29.20 16.96
CA HIS A 110 4.10 28.11 16.40
C HIS A 110 4.30 26.83 17.21
N LEU A 111 3.20 26.26 17.70
CA LEU A 111 3.17 25.07 18.54
C LEU A 111 2.36 23.97 17.86
N VAL A 112 2.77 22.71 18.06
CA VAL A 112 2.07 21.53 17.57
C VAL A 112 1.42 20.81 18.75
N PHE A 113 0.15 20.43 18.59
CA PHE A 113 -0.61 19.69 19.60
C PHE A 113 -1.17 18.40 19.02
N ALA A 114 -1.04 17.31 19.78
CA ALA A 114 -1.70 16.02 19.55
C ALA A 114 -2.48 15.62 20.81
N ASP A 115 -3.76 15.32 20.67
CA ASP A 115 -4.66 14.96 21.79
C ASP A 115 -4.60 15.94 22.97
N GLY A 116 -4.53 17.24 22.68
CA GLY A 116 -4.48 18.31 23.68
C GLY A 116 -3.14 18.46 24.39
N ARG A 117 -2.11 17.68 24.02
CA ARG A 117 -0.74 17.83 24.53
C ARG A 117 0.16 18.43 23.48
N GLN A 118 1.01 19.37 23.89
CA GLN A 118 2.06 19.90 23.02
C GLN A 118 3.07 18.78 22.72
N VAL A 119 3.43 18.64 21.45
CA VAL A 119 4.39 17.65 20.97
C VAL A 119 5.39 18.32 20.02
N GLU A 120 6.57 17.72 19.88
CA GLU A 120 7.46 18.03 18.77
C GLU A 120 7.01 17.21 17.54
N PRO A 121 6.90 17.83 16.35
CA PRO A 121 6.54 17.13 15.12
C PRO A 121 7.63 16.19 14.59
#